data_AF-A0A352XAW3-F1
#
_entry.id   AF-A0A352XAW3-F1
#
_cell.length_a   1.000
_cell.length_b   1.000
_cell.length_c   1.000
_cell.angle_alpha   90.00
_cell.angle_beta   90.00
_cell.angle_gamma   90.00
#
_symmetry.space_group_name_H-M   'P 1'
#
loop_
_entity.id
_entity.type
_entity.pdbx_description
1 polymer ?
#
loop_
_entity_poly.entity_id
_entity_poly.type
_entity_poly.pdbx_seq_one_letter_code
_entity_poly.pdbx_strand_id
1 'polypeptide(L)'
;MKELFKFMSIPIQVSPATNDLTLSLDQTFAEVVKVTIPKSGVVPKVDVYFLADTTGSMRPAIAAVKSGIVDVMTRIKALGSDVWFGVGDYKDFPA
;
A
#
# COMPACT_ATOMS: atom_id res chain seq x y z
N MET A 1 4.12 -32.35 15.46
CA MET A 1 4.66 -31.85 14.16
C MET A 1 3.75 -30.83 13.45
N LYS A 2 2.70 -30.28 14.08
CA LYS A 2 1.83 -29.23 13.51
C LYS A 2 2.19 -27.79 13.95
N GLU A 3 3.06 -27.66 14.95
CA GLU A 3 3.45 -26.37 15.55
C GLU A 3 4.63 -25.66 14.85
N LEU A 4 5.25 -26.30 13.84
CA LEU A 4 6.45 -25.77 13.16
C LEU A 4 6.14 -24.78 12.02
N PHE A 5 4.86 -24.56 11.70
CA PHE A 5 4.39 -23.57 10.72
C PHE A 5 3.91 -22.26 11.37
N LYS A 6 4.51 -21.89 12.50
CA LYS A 6 4.29 -20.57 13.11
C LYS A 6 4.86 -19.49 12.20
N PHE A 7 4.01 -18.94 11.32
CA PHE A 7 4.11 -17.65 10.61
C PHE A 7 5.54 -17.12 10.38
N MET A 8 6.38 -17.86 9.65
CA MET A 8 7.66 -17.31 9.23
C MET A 8 7.39 -16.34 8.08
N SER A 9 7.53 -15.03 8.35
CA SER A 9 7.49 -14.01 7.30
C SER A 9 8.67 -14.22 6.38
N ILE A 10 8.43 -14.74 5.17
CA ILE A 10 9.46 -14.70 4.13
C ILE A 10 9.40 -13.27 3.56
N PRO A 11 10.48 -12.47 3.67
CA PRO A 11 10.44 -11.11 3.17
C PRO A 11 10.38 -11.11 1.64
N ILE A 12 9.86 -10.02 1.07
CA ILE A 12 10.02 -9.75 -0.37
C ILE A 12 11.52 -9.76 -0.69
N GLN A 13 11.90 -10.50 -1.72
CA GLN A 13 13.29 -10.58 -2.17
C GLN A 13 13.48 -9.75 -3.44
N VAL A 14 14.52 -8.92 -3.46
CA VAL A 14 14.97 -8.18 -4.65
C VAL A 14 16.39 -8.61 -4.95
N SER A 15 16.66 -9.03 -6.18
CA SER A 15 17.97 -9.55 -6.59
C SER A 15 18.44 -8.95 -7.91
N PRO A 16 19.64 -8.35 -7.97
CA PRO A 16 20.50 -8.04 -6.82
C PRO A 16 19.85 -6.99 -5.91
N ALA A 17 20.12 -7.07 -4.60
CA ALA A 17 19.61 -6.07 -3.64
C ALA A 17 20.39 -4.75 -3.69
N THR A 18 21.60 -4.80 -4.27
CA THR A 18 22.48 -3.65 -4.45
C THR A 18 23.35 -3.92 -5.67
N ASN A 19 23.61 -2.88 -6.44
CA ASN A 19 24.58 -2.89 -7.53
C ASN A 19 25.69 -1.90 -7.22
N ASP A 20 26.92 -2.32 -7.44
CA ASP A 20 28.10 -1.45 -7.43
C ASP A 20 28.80 -1.65 -8.78
N LEU A 21 28.66 -0.67 -9.68
CA LEU A 21 29.08 -0.77 -11.08
C LEU A 21 30.10 0.31 -11.37
N THR A 22 31.24 -0.07 -11.96
CA THR A 22 32.17 0.86 -12.60
C THR A 22 32.03 0.71 -14.11
N LEU A 23 31.65 1.79 -14.80
CA LEU A 23 31.52 1.81 -16.26
C LEU A 23 32.63 2.65 -16.90
N SER A 24 33.09 2.21 -18.07
CA SER A 24 34.04 2.97 -18.89
C SER A 24 33.32 4.04 -19.74
N LEU A 25 34.09 4.92 -20.39
CA LEU A 25 33.53 5.90 -21.31
C LEU A 25 32.69 5.20 -22.39
N ASP A 26 31.49 5.72 -22.62
CA ASP A 26 30.48 5.23 -23.58
C ASP A 26 29.96 3.80 -23.33
N GLN A 27 30.24 3.20 -22.17
CA GLN A 27 29.70 1.89 -21.82
C GLN A 27 28.27 1.97 -21.31
N THR A 28 27.40 1.12 -21.85
CA THR A 28 26.04 0.88 -21.33
C THR A 28 25.96 -0.48 -20.66
N PHE A 29 25.26 -0.55 -19.53
CA PHE A 29 24.94 -1.79 -18.84
C PHE A 29 23.43 -1.90 -18.65
N ALA A 30 22.89 -3.10 -18.88
CA ALA A 30 21.49 -3.41 -18.65
C ALA A 30 21.42 -4.74 -17.91
N GLU A 31 20.54 -4.81 -16.93
CA GLU A 31 20.27 -6.03 -16.17
C GLU A 31 18.79 -6.13 -15.84
N VAL A 32 18.38 -7.34 -15.47
CA VAL A 32 17.04 -7.61 -14.97
C VAL A 32 17.13 -7.80 -13.46
N VAL A 33 16.57 -6.85 -12.70
CA VAL A 33 16.40 -6.98 -11.26
C VAL A 33 15.14 -7.79 -10.98
N LYS A 34 15.30 -8.96 -10.35
CA LYS A 34 14.18 -9.87 -10.07
C LYS A 34 13.58 -9.57 -8.70
N VAL A 35 12.27 -9.37 -8.66
CA VAL A 35 11.49 -9.26 -7.41
C VAL A 35 10.70 -10.55 -7.20
N THR A 36 10.82 -11.14 -6.01
CA THR A 36 10.04 -12.31 -5.59
C THR A 36 9.16 -11.94 -4.41
N ILE A 37 7.85 -12.03 -4.61
CA ILE A 37 6.84 -11.83 -3.56
C ILE A 37 6.39 -13.22 -3.12
N PRO A 38 6.88 -13.74 -1.98
CA PRO A 38 6.46 -15.05 -1.51
C PRO A 38 4.99 -15.00 -1.07
N LYS A 39 4.28 -16.11 -1.26
CA LYS A 39 2.95 -16.29 -0.63
C LYS A 39 3.17 -16.35 0.89
N SER A 40 2.96 -15.22 1.55
CA SER A 40 3.16 -15.11 3.00
C SER A 40 1.93 -15.62 3.75
N GLY A 41 2.16 -16.33 4.86
CA GLY A 41 1.12 -16.57 5.87
C GLY A 41 0.90 -15.38 6.80
N VAL A 42 1.69 -14.31 6.65
CA VAL A 42 1.61 -13.11 7.48
C VAL A 42 0.49 -12.21 6.97
N VAL A 43 -0.29 -11.71 7.93
CA VAL A 43 -1.31 -10.67 7.71
C VAL A 43 -0.63 -9.43 7.09
N PRO A 44 -0.98 -9.03 5.86
CA PRO A 44 -0.39 -7.86 5.24
C PRO A 44 -0.79 -6.59 6.00
N LYS A 45 0.17 -5.67 6.19
CA LYS A 45 -0.09 -4.34 6.75
C LYS A 45 -0.50 -3.41 5.63
N VAL A 46 -1.59 -2.67 5.81
CA VAL A 46 -2.14 -1.76 4.80
C VAL A 46 -2.55 -0.46 5.47
N ASP A 47 -2.23 0.66 4.83
CA ASP A 47 -2.75 1.98 5.20
C ASP A 47 -3.76 2.44 4.15
N VAL A 48 -4.93 2.89 4.59
CA VAL A 48 -5.98 3.43 3.71
C VAL A 48 -6.21 4.89 4.08
N TYR A 49 -5.99 5.79 3.13
CA TYR A 49 -6.19 7.23 3.32
C TYR A 49 -7.38 7.73 2.50
N PHE A 50 -8.42 8.19 3.18
CA PHE A 50 -9.57 8.82 2.54
C PHE A 50 -9.34 10.31 2.38
N LEU A 51 -8.92 10.73 1.19
CA LEU A 51 -8.76 12.13 0.83
C LEU A 51 -10.02 12.63 0.12
N ALA A 52 -10.73 13.59 0.72
CA ALA A 52 -11.98 14.11 0.19
C ALA A 52 -11.84 15.53 -0.37
N ASP A 53 -12.36 15.75 -1.57
CA ASP A 53 -12.66 17.10 -2.07
C ASP A 53 -13.83 17.68 -1.25
N THR A 54 -13.58 18.79 -0.54
CA THR A 54 -14.59 19.45 0.29
C THR A 54 -15.14 20.75 -0.32
N THR A 55 -15.00 20.92 -1.63
CA THR A 55 -15.66 22.01 -2.37
C THR A 55 -17.19 21.88 -2.34
N GLY A 56 -17.89 23.00 -2.57
CA GLY A 56 -19.35 23.08 -2.43
C GLY A 56 -20.12 22.11 -3.34
N SER A 57 -19.60 21.80 -4.53
CA SER A 57 -20.18 20.83 -5.47
C SER A 57 -20.19 19.40 -4.92
N MET A 58 -19.28 19.08 -3.99
CA MET A 58 -19.09 17.72 -3.49
C MET A 58 -20.00 17.37 -2.30
N ARG A 59 -20.83 18.30 -1.82
CA ARG A 59 -21.73 18.07 -0.66
C ARG A 59 -22.57 16.79 -0.77
N PRO A 60 -23.19 16.42 -1.92
CA PRO A 60 -23.91 15.16 -2.04
C PRO A 60 -23.01 13.93 -1.88
N ALA A 61 -21.82 13.94 -2.47
CA ALA A 61 -20.86 12.84 -2.37
C ALA A 61 -20.33 12.68 -0.93
N ILE A 62 -20.03 13.79 -0.25
CA ILE A 62 -19.61 13.78 1.16
C ILE A 62 -20.69 13.17 2.06
N ALA A 63 -21.97 13.48 1.80
CA ALA A 63 -23.08 12.88 2.53
C ALA A 63 -23.13 11.35 2.33
N ALA A 64 -22.95 10.89 1.09
CA ALA A 64 -22.88 9.46 0.79
C ALA A 64 -21.69 8.78 1.51
N VAL A 65 -20.50 9.38 1.48
CA VAL A 65 -19.32 8.86 2.20
C VAL A 65 -19.60 8.76 3.69
N LYS A 66 -20.13 9.82 4.33
CA LYS A 66 -20.48 9.80 5.75
C LYS A 66 -21.43 8.65 6.11
N SER A 67 -22.40 8.36 5.23
CA SER A 67 -23.36 7.28 5.45
C SER A 67 -22.77 5.88 5.29
N GLY A 68 -21.78 5.70 4.39
CA GLY A 68 -21.27 4.37 4.02
C GLY A 68 -19.88 4.01 4.54
N ILE A 69 -19.16 4.95 5.17
CA ILE A 69 -17.72 4.75 5.47
C ILE A 69 -17.46 3.59 6.43
N VAL A 70 -18.35 3.34 7.39
CA VAL A 70 -18.21 2.22 8.34
C VAL A 70 -18.28 0.87 7.63
N ASP A 71 -19.16 0.72 6.64
CA ASP A 71 -19.28 -0.50 5.85
C ASP A 71 -18.04 -0.73 5.00
N VAL A 72 -17.50 0.33 4.38
CA VAL A 72 -16.27 0.28 3.60
C VAL A 72 -15.10 -0.16 4.48
N MET A 73 -14.89 0.49 5.63
CA MET A 73 -13.82 0.14 6.57
C MET A 73 -13.95 -1.31 7.08
N THR A 74 -15.18 -1.76 7.34
CA THR A 74 -15.45 -3.14 7.79
C THR A 74 -15.10 -4.15 6.71
N ARG A 75 -15.51 -3.90 5.46
CA ARG A 75 -15.18 -4.78 4.32
C ARG A 75 -13.68 -4.85 4.06
N ILE A 76 -12.97 -3.73 4.20
CA ILE A 76 -11.51 -3.69 4.06
C ILE A 76 -10.83 -4.52 5.16
N LYS A 77 -11.24 -4.34 6.42
CA LYS A 77 -10.71 -5.14 7.54
C LYS A 77 -10.97 -6.64 7.37
N ALA A 78 -12.12 -7.00 6.79
CA ALA A 78 -12.48 -8.39 6.52
C ALA A 78 -11.60 -9.09 5.47
N LEU A 79 -10.77 -8.36 4.72
CA LEU A 79 -9.80 -8.96 3.79
C LEU A 79 -8.65 -9.67 4.51
N GLY A 80 -8.56 -9.59 5.84
CA GLY A 80 -7.54 -10.27 6.62
C GLY A 80 -6.20 -9.53 6.66
N SER A 81 -6.23 -8.20 6.54
CA SER A 81 -5.09 -7.30 6.62
C SER A 81 -5.09 -6.55 7.97
N ASP A 82 -3.90 -6.16 8.44
CA ASP A 82 -3.71 -5.22 9.54
C ASP A 82 -3.84 -3.80 8.96
N VAL A 83 -5.04 -3.22 9.06
CA VAL A 83 -5.38 -1.98 8.35
C VAL A 83 -5.50 -0.79 9.27
N TRP A 84 -4.79 0.28 8.93
CA TRP A 84 -4.89 1.59 9.56
C TRP A 84 -5.56 2.58 8.60
N PHE A 85 -6.33 3.51 9.16
CA PHE A 85 -7.15 4.43 8.38
C PHE A 85 -6.83 5.87 8.72
N GLY A 86 -6.60 6.68 7.69
CA GLY A 86 -6.48 8.12 7.76
C GLY A 86 -7.59 8.82 6.98
N VAL A 87 -7.89 10.06 7.34
CA VAL A 87 -8.81 10.92 6.60
C VAL A 87 -8.20 12.32 6.50
N GLY A 88 -8.39 12.94 5.34
CA GLY A 88 -8.05 14.35 5.13
C GLY A 88 -8.96 14.96 4.08
N ASP A 89 -8.90 16.28 3.96
CA ASP A 89 -9.59 17.01 2.91
C ASP A 89 -8.65 17.88 2.09
N TYR A 90 -9.10 18.22 0.89
CA TYR A 90 -8.47 19.24 0.07
C TYR A 90 -9.53 20.19 -0.50
N LYS A 91 -9.08 21.42 -0.75
CA LYS A 91 -9.78 22.49 -1.46
C LYS A 91 -8.77 23.21 -2.36
N ASP A 92 -9.20 24.30 -2.97
CA ASP A 92 -8.31 25.25 -3.61
C ASP A 92 -7.48 26.03 -2.57
N PHE A 93 -6.41 26.67 -3.03
CA PHE A 93 -5.59 27.54 -2.19
C PHE A 93 -6.42 28.70 -1.63
N PRO A 94 -6.18 29.11 -0.36
CA PRO A 94 -6.77 30.35 0.15
C PRO A 94 -6.37 31.54 -0.73
N ALA A 95 -7.33 32.40 -1.05
CA ALA A 95 -7.07 33.68 -1.70
C ALA A 95 -6.43 34.68 -0.74
#